data_AF-A0A7C2RNT3-F1
#
_entry.id   AF-A0A7C2RNT3-F1
#
_cell.length_a   1.000
_cell.length_b   1.000
_cell.length_c   1.000
_cell.angle_alpha   90.00
_cell.angle_beta   90.00
_cell.angle_gamma   90.00
#
_symmetry.space_group_name_H-M   'P 1'
#
loop_
_entity.id
_entity.type
_entity.pdbx_description
1 polymer ?
#
loop_
_entity_poly.entity_id
_entity_poly.type
_entity_poly.pdbx_seq_one_letter_code
_entity_poly.pdbx_strand_id
1 'polypeptide(L)'
;MDRRVIGLVSMLLIALSLVLVPHEVRSQEIPSVVAVELDKTTVYRGYQWIEVTAYVYIPPGGSIVSLAGSANLSAGIVTFTPLAWISLIAPVIKTVGNVSYEIGNLLIARIQVPFGALAGRGELLVSISLVARVGNTTYSPNYTYRFPITILDHTVVERTRAEAQVKLENARTVVSLLETVGGITLTDLRDVISNLSNAFDRADVLLYQEGDVGGALSMYESIMRDSSGVVSQAIAVFIARQREAGISLERRLLNIEGNITTANTRISALERSVESAANAIRTNEVSIRSIAQALANYSNTINQYLSTLDRSIIDTNRKIDALSQSLSSSLDNMSTNIKARLDSFSGALSTVQLALVVVAIVMLVGFVLISFVRRR
;
A
#
# COMPACT_ATOMS: atom_id res chain seq x y z
N MET A 1 -65.32 90.75 -35.97
CA MET A 1 -64.03 90.58 -36.68
C MET A 1 -64.34 90.35 -38.14
N ASP A 2 -63.87 91.26 -39.00
CA ASP A 2 -64.31 91.39 -40.39
C ASP A 2 -63.76 90.26 -41.27
N ARG A 3 -64.57 89.66 -42.15
CA ARG A 3 -64.19 88.48 -42.97
C ARG A 3 -62.93 88.74 -43.83
N ARG A 4 -62.65 90.00 -44.15
CA ARG A 4 -61.46 90.44 -44.89
C ARG A 4 -60.16 90.36 -44.07
N VAL A 5 -60.24 90.55 -42.75
CA VAL A 5 -59.10 90.47 -41.84
C VAL A 5 -58.69 89.02 -41.62
N ILE A 6 -59.66 88.11 -41.55
CA ILE A 6 -59.39 86.66 -41.42
C ILE A 6 -58.70 86.14 -42.70
N GLY A 7 -59.16 86.55 -43.89
CA GLY A 7 -58.53 86.14 -45.15
C GLY A 7 -57.07 86.61 -45.30
N LEU A 8 -56.76 87.83 -44.88
CA LEU A 8 -55.39 88.37 -44.90
C LEU A 8 -54.47 87.68 -43.89
N VAL A 9 -54.97 87.38 -42.68
CA VAL A 9 -54.20 86.64 -41.67
C VAL A 9 -53.95 85.20 -42.10
N SER A 10 -54.93 84.53 -42.73
CA SER A 10 -54.75 83.19 -43.29
C SER A 10 -53.77 83.17 -44.45
N MET A 11 -53.80 84.17 -45.34
CA MET A 11 -52.87 84.25 -46.47
C MET A 11 -51.44 84.58 -46.02
N LEU A 12 -51.27 85.41 -44.98
CA LEU A 12 -49.98 85.69 -44.37
C LEU A 12 -49.41 84.46 -43.64
N LEU A 13 -50.25 83.67 -42.95
CA LEU A 13 -49.84 82.42 -42.30
C LEU A 13 -49.45 81.32 -43.30
N ILE A 14 -50.12 81.25 -44.46
CA ILE A 14 -49.77 80.31 -45.53
C ILE A 14 -48.50 80.77 -46.26
N ALA A 15 -48.33 82.08 -46.48
CA ALA A 15 -47.08 82.60 -47.04
C ALA A 15 -45.89 82.41 -46.08
N LEU A 16 -46.11 82.53 -44.76
CA LEU A 16 -45.08 82.31 -43.75
C LEU A 16 -44.73 80.82 -43.58
N SER A 17 -45.69 79.90 -43.78
CA SER A 17 -45.42 78.45 -43.81
C SER A 17 -44.72 77.96 -45.08
N LEU A 18 -44.82 78.71 -46.19
CA LEU A 18 -44.05 78.46 -47.42
C LEU A 18 -42.62 79.02 -47.36
N VAL A 19 -42.35 80.01 -46.51
CA VAL A 19 -41.00 80.56 -46.28
C VAL A 19 -40.23 79.79 -45.20
N LEU A 20 -40.93 79.06 -44.32
CA LEU A 20 -40.36 78.04 -43.43
C LEU A 20 -40.52 76.63 -44.01
N VAL A 21 -40.10 76.42 -45.26
CA VAL A 21 -39.53 75.11 -45.58
C VAL A 21 -38.23 75.06 -44.78
N PRO A 22 -38.02 74.10 -43.86
CA PRO A 22 -36.67 73.85 -43.41
C PRO A 22 -35.89 73.54 -44.69
N HIS A 23 -34.99 74.43 -45.08
CA HIS A 23 -33.77 73.96 -45.70
C HIS A 23 -33.22 72.96 -44.68
N GLU A 24 -33.60 71.70 -44.82
CA GLU A 24 -32.68 70.62 -44.54
C GLU A 24 -31.43 71.07 -45.28
N VAL A 25 -30.49 71.59 -44.51
CA VAL A 25 -29.10 71.60 -44.91
C VAL A 25 -28.85 70.12 -45.17
N ARG A 26 -29.06 69.68 -46.41
CA ARG A 26 -28.40 68.50 -46.94
C ARG A 26 -26.94 68.86 -46.75
N SER A 27 -26.41 68.45 -45.59
CA SER A 27 -25.00 68.38 -45.30
C SER A 27 -24.38 67.87 -46.58
N GLN A 28 -23.64 68.74 -47.26
CA GLN A 28 -23.06 68.42 -48.56
C GLN A 28 -22.45 67.03 -48.44
N GLU A 29 -23.01 66.05 -49.16
CA GLU A 29 -22.58 64.66 -49.06
C GLU A 29 -21.16 64.62 -49.62
N ILE A 30 -20.18 64.75 -48.72
CA ILE A 30 -18.76 64.83 -49.03
C ILE A 30 -18.12 63.51 -48.55
N PRO A 31 -17.19 62.94 -49.33
CA PRO A 31 -16.39 61.79 -48.88
C PRO A 31 -15.75 62.06 -47.53
N SER A 32 -15.98 61.19 -46.55
CA SER A 32 -15.51 61.42 -45.19
C SER A 32 -15.31 60.13 -44.38
N VAL A 33 -14.45 60.22 -43.36
CA VAL A 33 -14.38 59.21 -42.30
C VAL A 33 -15.46 59.55 -41.27
N VAL A 34 -16.49 58.70 -41.18
CA VAL A 34 -17.67 59.00 -40.35
C VAL A 34 -17.48 58.58 -38.90
N ALA A 35 -16.73 57.51 -38.67
CA ALA A 35 -16.45 56.98 -37.34
C ALA A 35 -15.11 56.24 -37.33
N VAL A 36 -14.44 56.27 -36.18
CA VAL A 36 -13.30 55.41 -35.86
C VAL A 36 -13.58 54.78 -34.51
N GLU A 37 -13.60 53.46 -34.47
CA GLU A 37 -13.93 52.68 -33.30
C GLU A 37 -12.76 51.79 -32.88
N LEU A 38 -12.67 51.59 -31.56
CA LEU A 38 -11.73 50.67 -30.93
C LEU A 38 -12.54 49.57 -30.25
N ASP A 39 -12.10 48.32 -30.38
CA ASP A 39 -12.71 47.19 -29.65
C ASP A 39 -12.51 47.32 -28.12
N LYS A 40 -11.34 47.83 -27.70
CA LYS A 40 -10.99 48.03 -26.31
C LYS A 40 -10.00 49.19 -26.13
N THR A 41 -10.03 49.81 -24.96
CA THR A 41 -9.12 50.92 -24.60
C THR A 41 -8.21 50.58 -23.43
N THR A 42 -8.37 49.40 -22.83
CA THR A 42 -7.54 48.88 -21.75
C THR A 42 -7.00 47.51 -22.14
N VAL A 43 -5.68 47.35 -22.10
CA VAL A 43 -4.99 46.18 -22.67
C VAL A 43 -3.76 45.77 -21.87
N TYR A 44 -3.56 44.47 -21.71
CA TYR A 44 -2.30 43.93 -21.18
C TYR A 44 -1.22 43.96 -22.25
N ARG A 45 -0.06 44.55 -21.92
CA ARG A 45 1.10 44.54 -22.80
C ARG A 45 1.57 43.11 -23.09
N GLY A 46 1.98 42.85 -24.32
CA GLY A 46 2.52 41.56 -24.78
C GLY A 46 1.48 40.50 -25.16
N TYR A 47 0.27 40.56 -24.58
CA TYR A 47 -0.76 39.53 -24.77
C TYR A 47 -1.96 39.98 -25.60
N GLN A 48 -2.25 41.28 -25.60
CA GLN A 48 -3.45 41.81 -26.26
C GLN A 48 -3.11 42.78 -27.38
N TRP A 49 -4.04 42.86 -28.31
CA TRP A 49 -4.08 43.89 -29.34
C TRP A 49 -5.33 44.76 -29.19
N ILE A 50 -5.28 45.93 -29.83
CA ILE A 50 -6.41 46.83 -30.02
C ILE A 50 -6.82 46.72 -31.49
N GLU A 51 -8.07 46.35 -31.74
CA GLU A 51 -8.65 46.36 -33.07
C GLU A 51 -9.24 47.75 -33.37
N VAL A 52 -8.77 48.36 -34.44
CA VAL A 52 -9.24 49.66 -34.92
C VAL A 52 -10.07 49.45 -36.17
N THR A 53 -11.27 50.02 -36.21
CA THR A 53 -12.12 50.05 -37.40
C THR A 53 -12.51 51.49 -37.73
N ALA A 54 -12.10 51.96 -38.90
CA ALA A 54 -12.53 53.25 -39.42
C ALA A 54 -13.51 53.07 -40.59
N TYR A 55 -14.63 53.77 -40.52
CA TYR A 55 -15.73 53.69 -41.46
C TYR A 55 -15.64 54.85 -42.45
N VAL A 56 -15.46 54.53 -43.73
CA VAL A 56 -15.26 55.52 -44.80
C VAL A 56 -16.52 55.61 -45.64
N TYR A 57 -17.19 56.75 -45.55
CA TYR A 57 -18.37 57.05 -46.35
C TYR A 57 -17.97 57.71 -47.66
N ILE A 58 -18.55 57.19 -48.75
CA ILE A 58 -18.46 57.77 -50.09
C ILE A 58 -19.91 58.02 -50.57
N PRO A 59 -20.25 59.27 -50.92
CA PRO A 59 -21.55 59.61 -51.47
C PRO A 59 -21.91 58.78 -52.71
N PRO A 60 -23.21 58.56 -53.00
CA PRO A 60 -23.65 57.92 -54.23
C PRO A 60 -23.06 58.59 -55.47
N GLY A 61 -22.52 57.79 -56.40
CA GLY A 61 -21.84 58.29 -57.59
C GLY A 61 -20.41 58.80 -57.36
N GLY A 62 -19.89 58.67 -56.13
CA GLY A 62 -18.49 58.90 -55.81
C GLY A 62 -17.61 57.64 -55.92
N SER A 63 -16.30 57.84 -56.01
CA SER A 63 -15.31 56.74 -56.04
C SER A 63 -14.06 57.10 -55.24
N ILE A 64 -13.45 56.12 -54.59
CA ILE A 64 -12.15 56.27 -53.93
C ILE A 64 -11.04 56.21 -54.98
N VAL A 65 -10.15 57.21 -54.96
CA VAL A 65 -8.93 57.25 -55.77
C VAL A 65 -7.76 56.66 -54.99
N SER A 66 -7.64 57.04 -53.71
CA SER A 66 -6.65 56.51 -52.78
C SER A 66 -7.19 56.57 -51.36
N LEU A 67 -6.95 55.53 -50.58
CA LEU A 67 -7.29 55.48 -49.17
C LEU A 67 -6.13 54.84 -48.41
N ALA A 68 -5.55 55.59 -47.49
CA ALA A 68 -4.47 55.12 -46.64
C ALA A 68 -4.75 55.49 -45.20
N GLY A 69 -4.39 54.59 -44.29
CA GLY A 69 -4.48 54.86 -42.86
C GLY A 69 -3.31 54.24 -42.11
N SER A 70 -2.97 54.84 -40.98
CA SER A 70 -1.95 54.34 -40.07
C SER A 70 -2.35 54.61 -38.64
N ALA A 71 -1.96 53.70 -37.74
CA ALA A 71 -2.15 53.83 -36.32
C ALA A 71 -0.79 53.82 -35.61
N ASN A 72 -0.59 54.81 -34.74
CA ASN A 72 0.62 54.98 -33.94
C ASN A 72 0.26 54.86 -32.45
N LEU A 73 0.65 53.76 -31.83
CA LEU A 73 0.52 53.59 -30.38
C LEU A 73 1.80 54.10 -29.70
N SER A 74 1.64 55.07 -28.80
CA SER A 74 2.69 55.65 -27.96
C SER A 74 2.44 55.28 -26.49
N ALA A 75 3.30 54.42 -25.94
CA ALA A 75 3.25 53.99 -24.55
C ALA A 75 4.67 53.73 -24.02
N GLY A 76 5.51 54.76 -24.04
CA GLY A 76 6.97 54.66 -23.79
C GLY A 76 7.76 54.08 -24.96
N ILE A 77 7.14 53.23 -25.76
CA ILE A 77 7.57 52.81 -27.09
C ILE A 77 6.55 53.29 -28.13
N VAL A 78 7.01 53.61 -29.33
CA VAL A 78 6.15 53.97 -30.46
C VAL A 78 6.06 52.79 -31.41
N THR A 79 4.84 52.36 -31.72
CA THR A 79 4.57 51.30 -32.70
C THR A 79 3.70 51.85 -33.82
N PHE A 80 4.14 51.63 -35.06
CA PHE A 80 3.45 52.04 -36.27
C PHE A 80 2.78 50.82 -36.90
N THR A 81 1.48 50.90 -37.15
CA THR A 81 0.70 49.85 -37.81
C THR A 81 -0.11 50.44 -38.97
N PRO A 82 0.15 50.04 -40.23
CA PRO A 82 -0.69 50.47 -41.35
C PRO A 82 -2.09 49.83 -41.24
N LEU A 83 -3.13 50.59 -41.60
CA LEU A 83 -4.50 50.09 -41.67
C LEU A 83 -4.77 49.44 -43.03
N ALA A 84 -5.36 48.25 -43.02
CA ALA A 84 -5.76 47.54 -44.23
C ALA A 84 -7.09 48.08 -44.75
N TRP A 85 -7.12 48.45 -46.03
CA TRP A 85 -8.36 48.85 -46.70
C TRP A 85 -9.15 47.61 -47.14
N ILE A 86 -10.41 47.56 -46.73
CA ILE A 86 -11.37 46.52 -47.07
C ILE A 86 -12.55 47.16 -47.79
N SER A 87 -12.86 46.66 -48.99
CA SER A 87 -14.11 46.95 -49.69
C SER A 87 -15.12 45.85 -49.36
N LEU A 88 -16.27 46.24 -48.84
CA LEU A 88 -17.32 45.32 -48.45
C LEU A 88 -18.14 44.90 -49.68
N ILE A 89 -18.51 43.61 -49.72
CA ILE A 89 -19.40 43.07 -50.76
C ILE A 89 -20.83 43.61 -50.59
N ALA A 90 -21.26 43.78 -49.34
CA ALA A 90 -22.52 44.41 -48.98
C ALA A 90 -22.24 45.58 -48.03
N PRO A 91 -22.76 46.80 -48.30
CA PRO A 91 -22.58 47.93 -47.41
C PRO A 91 -23.16 47.68 -46.01
N VAL A 92 -22.52 48.22 -44.99
CA VAL A 92 -23.02 48.22 -43.60
C VAL A 92 -23.57 49.59 -43.24
N ILE A 93 -24.67 49.65 -42.50
CA ILE A 93 -25.25 50.91 -42.03
C ILE A 93 -24.52 51.34 -40.76
N LYS A 94 -23.93 52.54 -40.78
CA LYS A 94 -23.30 53.16 -39.61
C LYS A 94 -24.04 54.43 -39.23
N THR A 95 -24.59 54.47 -38.02
CA THR A 95 -25.26 55.66 -37.49
C THR A 95 -24.32 56.47 -36.62
N VAL A 96 -24.16 57.76 -36.92
CA VAL A 96 -23.34 58.70 -36.16
C VAL A 96 -24.19 59.93 -35.83
N GLY A 97 -24.49 60.12 -34.55
CA GLY A 97 -25.51 61.08 -34.12
C GLY A 97 -26.88 60.71 -34.67
N ASN A 98 -27.52 61.63 -35.42
CA ASN A 98 -28.83 61.42 -36.03
C ASN A 98 -28.77 61.03 -37.53
N VAL A 99 -27.59 60.79 -38.09
CA VAL A 99 -27.39 60.50 -39.52
C VAL A 99 -26.91 59.07 -39.68
N SER A 100 -27.52 58.34 -40.63
CA SER A 100 -27.11 56.98 -41.00
C SER A 100 -26.42 56.99 -42.36
N TYR A 101 -25.27 56.32 -42.43
CA TYR A 101 -24.43 56.24 -43.61
C TYR A 101 -24.33 54.79 -44.08
N GLU A 102 -24.45 54.57 -45.39
CA GLU A 102 -24.10 53.28 -46.00
C GLU A 102 -22.59 53.22 -46.25
N ILE A 103 -21.92 52.31 -45.57
CA ILE A 103 -20.46 52.18 -45.59
C ILE A 103 -20.08 50.97 -46.42
N GLY A 104 -19.47 51.22 -47.57
CA GLY A 104 -18.87 50.19 -48.43
C GLY A 104 -17.38 49.98 -48.20
N ASN A 105 -16.71 50.86 -47.45
CA ASN A 105 -15.25 50.86 -47.30
C ASN A 105 -14.83 51.01 -45.83
N LEU A 106 -13.93 50.14 -45.39
CA LEU A 106 -13.38 50.14 -44.04
C LEU A 106 -11.85 50.20 -44.08
N LEU A 107 -11.25 50.79 -43.04
CA LEU A 107 -9.84 50.63 -42.70
C LEU A 107 -9.75 49.89 -41.37
N ILE A 108 -9.07 48.74 -41.36
CA ILE A 108 -8.98 47.87 -40.16
C ILE A 108 -7.53 47.52 -39.85
N ALA A 109 -7.16 47.48 -38.56
CA ALA A 109 -5.93 46.83 -38.12
C ALA A 109 -6.05 46.29 -36.69
N ARG A 110 -5.24 45.27 -36.40
CA ARG A 110 -4.93 44.82 -35.03
C ARG A 110 -3.58 45.35 -34.61
N ILE A 111 -3.59 46.25 -33.64
CA ILE A 111 -2.40 46.93 -33.14
C ILE A 111 -1.87 46.13 -31.96
N GLN A 112 -0.75 45.46 -32.17
CA GLN A 112 -0.09 44.66 -31.14
C GLN A 112 0.50 45.58 -30.08
N VAL A 113 0.25 45.28 -28.81
CA VAL A 113 0.86 46.01 -27.69
C VAL A 113 2.14 45.27 -27.32
N PRO A 114 3.34 45.83 -27.56
CA PRO A 114 4.59 45.12 -27.31
C PRO A 114 4.83 44.92 -25.81
N PHE A 115 5.53 43.85 -25.43
CA PHE A 115 5.93 43.59 -24.04
C PHE A 115 6.73 44.75 -23.40
N GLY A 116 7.49 45.48 -24.22
CA GLY A 116 8.28 46.64 -23.78
C GLY A 116 7.48 47.93 -23.54
N ALA A 117 6.16 47.95 -23.80
CA ALA A 117 5.33 49.12 -23.50
C ALA A 117 5.32 49.41 -22.00
N LEU A 118 5.32 50.69 -21.61
CA LEU A 118 5.21 51.10 -20.22
C LEU A 118 3.76 50.92 -19.74
N ALA A 119 3.59 50.33 -18.56
CA ALA A 119 2.29 50.25 -17.91
C ALA A 119 1.82 51.65 -17.50
N GLY A 120 0.51 51.91 -17.63
CA GLY A 120 -0.11 53.20 -17.35
C GLY A 120 -0.77 53.82 -18.58
N ARG A 121 -0.70 55.15 -18.70
CA ARG A 121 -1.37 55.88 -19.79
C ARG A 121 -0.53 55.81 -21.07
N GLY A 122 -1.20 55.45 -22.17
CA GLY A 122 -0.70 55.56 -23.53
C GLY A 122 -1.64 56.38 -24.40
N GLU A 123 -1.20 56.68 -25.62
CA GLU A 123 -1.99 57.37 -26.63
C GLU A 123 -1.95 56.58 -27.93
N LEU A 124 -3.13 56.36 -28.54
CA LEU A 124 -3.25 55.80 -29.86
C LEU A 124 -3.69 56.90 -30.85
N LEU A 125 -2.84 57.15 -31.84
CA LEU A 125 -3.07 58.12 -32.90
C LEU A 125 -3.44 57.41 -34.20
N VAL A 126 -4.64 57.64 -34.70
CA VAL A 126 -5.11 57.09 -35.98
C VAL A 126 -5.15 58.21 -37.01
N SER A 127 -4.33 58.10 -38.04
CA SER A 127 -4.25 59.07 -39.15
C SER A 127 -4.78 58.43 -40.43
N ILE A 128 -5.69 59.11 -41.12
CA ILE A 128 -6.33 58.61 -42.35
C ILE A 128 -6.24 59.70 -43.41
N SER A 129 -5.78 59.31 -44.60
CA SER A 129 -5.75 60.15 -45.80
C SER A 129 -6.69 59.55 -46.84
N LEU A 130 -7.72 60.31 -47.21
CA LEU A 130 -8.73 59.91 -48.19
C LEU A 130 -8.62 60.83 -49.40
N VAL A 131 -8.47 60.24 -50.58
CA VAL A 131 -8.61 60.92 -51.86
C VAL A 131 -9.78 60.28 -52.60
N ALA A 132 -10.83 61.05 -52.82
CA ALA A 132 -12.05 60.57 -53.46
C ALA A 132 -12.55 61.57 -54.50
N ARG A 133 -13.28 61.08 -55.49
CA ARG A 133 -13.89 61.88 -56.54
C ARG A 133 -15.39 61.74 -56.48
N VAL A 134 -16.12 62.86 -56.49
CA VAL A 134 -17.58 62.90 -56.59
C VAL A 134 -17.94 63.80 -57.75
N GLY A 135 -18.51 63.21 -58.82
CA GLY A 135 -18.65 63.89 -60.10
C GLY A 135 -17.30 64.40 -60.65
N ASN A 136 -17.16 65.71 -60.80
CA ASN A 136 -15.95 66.37 -61.32
C ASN A 136 -15.02 66.92 -60.23
N THR A 137 -15.40 66.81 -58.96
CA THR A 137 -14.62 67.37 -57.85
C THR A 137 -13.81 66.28 -57.17
N THR A 138 -12.52 66.56 -56.94
CA THR A 138 -11.64 65.71 -56.13
C THR A 138 -11.55 66.26 -54.72
N TYR A 139 -11.82 65.42 -53.74
CA TYR A 139 -11.71 65.68 -52.31
C TYR A 139 -10.48 64.95 -51.76
N SER A 140 -9.67 65.65 -50.95
CA SER A 140 -8.47 65.09 -50.34
C SER A 140 -8.39 65.35 -48.82
N PRO A 141 -9.43 64.99 -48.02
CA PRO A 141 -9.39 65.22 -46.58
C PRO A 141 -8.39 64.31 -45.85
N ASN A 142 -7.80 64.86 -44.79
CA ASN A 142 -6.95 64.14 -43.84
C ASN A 142 -7.58 64.21 -42.45
N TYR A 143 -7.66 63.06 -41.78
CA TYR A 143 -8.25 62.93 -40.45
C TYR A 143 -7.22 62.42 -39.46
N THR A 144 -7.26 62.93 -38.24
CA THR A 144 -6.44 62.43 -37.13
C THR A 144 -7.30 62.30 -35.88
N TYR A 145 -7.35 61.09 -35.34
CA TYR A 145 -8.08 60.76 -34.12
C TYR A 145 -7.10 60.38 -33.02
N ARG A 146 -7.36 60.86 -31.80
CA ARG A 146 -6.55 60.57 -30.62
C ARG A 146 -7.38 59.81 -29.62
N PHE A 147 -6.90 58.65 -29.21
CA PHE A 147 -7.57 57.83 -28.21
C PHE A 147 -6.66 57.61 -27.00
N PRO A 148 -7.11 57.95 -25.78
CA PRO A 148 -6.40 57.56 -24.58
C PRO A 148 -6.52 56.05 -24.38
N ILE A 149 -5.40 55.38 -24.15
CA ILE A 149 -5.32 53.94 -23.90
C ILE A 149 -4.71 53.70 -22.52
N THR A 150 -5.16 52.67 -21.83
CA THR A 150 -4.56 52.19 -20.58
C THR A 150 -3.83 50.87 -20.82
N ILE A 151 -2.53 50.87 -20.58
CA ILE A 151 -1.68 49.67 -20.67
C ILE A 151 -1.55 49.04 -19.28
N LEU A 152 -2.04 47.82 -19.14
CA LEU A 152 -1.92 47.02 -17.93
C LEU A 152 -0.60 46.24 -17.93
N ASP A 153 -0.07 46.00 -16.73
CA ASP A 153 1.15 45.24 -16.56
C ASP A 153 0.91 43.72 -16.75
N HIS A 154 1.80 43.10 -17.51
CA HIS A 154 1.79 41.68 -17.85
C HIS A 154 2.28 40.79 -16.69
N THR A 155 2.95 41.37 -15.69
CA THR A 155 3.50 40.63 -14.54
C THR A 155 2.45 39.83 -13.79
N VAL A 156 1.22 40.36 -13.66
CA VAL A 156 0.10 39.65 -13.03
C VAL A 156 -0.26 38.40 -13.83
N VAL A 157 -0.24 38.48 -15.16
CA VAL A 157 -0.55 37.37 -16.06
C VAL A 157 0.51 36.27 -15.94
N GLU A 158 1.78 36.64 -16.03
CA GLU A 158 2.90 35.70 -15.89
C GLU A 158 2.90 35.02 -14.53
N ARG A 159 2.71 35.80 -13.47
CA ARG A 159 2.65 35.29 -12.10
C ARG A 159 1.51 34.28 -11.93
N THR A 160 0.30 34.64 -12.33
CA THR A 160 -0.87 33.76 -12.17
C THR A 160 -0.72 32.47 -12.98
N ARG A 161 -0.21 32.57 -14.21
CA ARG A 161 0.10 31.39 -15.04
C ARG A 161 1.15 30.49 -14.38
N ALA A 162 2.24 31.07 -13.88
CA ALA A 162 3.31 30.33 -13.22
C ALA A 162 2.82 29.65 -11.92
N GLU A 163 2.05 30.35 -11.10
CA GLU A 163 1.44 29.78 -9.89
C GLU A 163 0.48 28.62 -10.23
N ALA A 164 -0.34 28.75 -11.28
CA ALA A 164 -1.21 27.68 -11.77
C ALA A 164 -0.42 26.45 -12.22
N GLN A 165 0.66 26.64 -12.98
CA GLN A 165 1.52 25.55 -13.42
C GLN A 165 2.15 24.82 -12.23
N VAL A 166 2.69 25.57 -11.26
CA VAL A 166 3.29 24.99 -10.04
C VAL A 166 2.26 24.19 -9.24
N LYS A 167 1.04 24.72 -9.08
CA LYS A 167 -0.02 24.02 -8.34
C LYS A 167 -0.46 22.72 -9.04
N LEU A 168 -0.59 22.74 -10.37
CA LEU A 168 -0.91 21.55 -11.15
C LEU A 168 0.20 20.50 -11.05
N GLU A 169 1.47 20.90 -11.12
CA GLU A 169 2.61 19.98 -11.03
C GLU A 169 2.78 19.41 -9.61
N ASN A 170 2.50 20.21 -8.59
CA ASN A 170 2.44 19.72 -7.21
C ASN A 170 1.34 18.66 -7.05
N ALA A 171 0.16 18.87 -7.64
CA ALA A 171 -0.92 17.88 -7.61
C ALA A 171 -0.52 16.56 -8.28
N ARG A 172 0.11 16.63 -9.46
CA ARG A 172 0.69 15.46 -10.16
C ARG A 172 1.70 14.72 -9.29
N THR A 173 2.64 15.46 -8.71
CA THR A 173 3.71 14.90 -7.87
C THR A 173 3.14 14.22 -6.63
N VAL A 174 2.21 14.87 -5.92
CA VAL A 174 1.59 14.29 -4.71
C VAL A 174 0.82 13.02 -5.04
N VAL A 175 0.00 13.02 -6.10
CA VAL A 175 -0.73 11.82 -6.49
C VAL A 175 0.24 10.69 -6.83
N SER A 176 1.26 10.93 -7.67
CA SER A 176 2.25 9.92 -8.02
C SER A 176 3.03 9.38 -6.82
N LEU A 177 3.41 10.26 -5.88
CA LEU A 177 4.11 9.86 -4.66
C LEU A 177 3.23 8.98 -3.78
N LEU A 178 1.95 9.35 -3.61
CA LEU A 178 1.02 8.58 -2.79
C LEU A 178 0.64 7.24 -3.42
N GLU A 179 0.59 7.15 -4.75
CA GLU A 179 0.42 5.87 -5.44
C GLU A 179 1.63 4.95 -5.18
N THR A 180 2.84 5.50 -5.28
CA THR A 180 4.10 4.78 -5.07
C THR A 180 4.26 4.32 -3.62
N VAL A 181 4.03 5.21 -2.66
CA VAL A 181 4.24 4.95 -1.22
C VAL A 181 3.07 4.17 -0.62
N GLY A 182 1.84 4.49 -1.03
CA GLY A 182 0.63 3.86 -0.52
C GLY A 182 0.30 2.53 -1.17
N GLY A 183 0.85 2.23 -2.35
CA GLY A 183 0.45 1.07 -3.15
C GLY A 183 -1.03 1.12 -3.56
N ILE A 184 -1.60 2.32 -3.68
CA ILE A 184 -2.99 2.58 -4.04
C ILE A 184 -3.00 3.16 -5.45
N THR A 185 -3.90 2.72 -6.32
CA THR A 185 -4.13 3.40 -7.60
C THR A 185 -5.19 4.46 -7.42
N LEU A 186 -4.90 5.71 -7.81
CA LEU A 186 -5.77 6.87 -7.65
C LEU A 186 -6.32 7.33 -9.02
N THR A 187 -6.89 6.39 -9.78
CA THR A 187 -7.33 6.61 -11.17
C THR A 187 -8.22 7.85 -11.32
N ASP A 188 -9.22 8.02 -10.47
CA ASP A 188 -10.13 9.16 -10.54
C ASP A 188 -9.39 10.51 -10.40
N LEU A 189 -8.40 10.58 -9.51
CA LEU A 189 -7.60 11.79 -9.33
C LEU A 189 -6.66 12.03 -10.51
N ARG A 190 -6.16 10.96 -11.14
CA ARG A 190 -5.35 11.05 -12.36
C ARG A 190 -6.17 11.60 -13.53
N ASP A 191 -7.43 11.19 -13.65
CA ASP A 191 -8.34 11.71 -14.68
C ASP A 191 -8.66 13.19 -14.44
N VAL A 192 -8.88 13.60 -13.19
CA VAL A 192 -9.04 15.02 -12.83
C VAL A 192 -7.78 15.81 -13.20
N ILE A 193 -6.58 15.33 -12.87
CA ILE A 193 -5.31 15.97 -13.25
C ILE A 193 -5.19 16.11 -14.77
N SER A 194 -5.54 15.08 -15.53
CA SER A 194 -5.53 15.11 -17.00
C SER A 194 -6.47 16.20 -17.53
N ASN A 195 -7.68 16.30 -16.98
CA ASN A 195 -8.64 17.35 -17.33
C ASN A 195 -8.14 18.75 -16.99
N LEU A 196 -7.48 18.93 -15.83
CA LEU A 196 -6.86 20.19 -15.45
C LEU A 196 -5.69 20.58 -16.37
N SER A 197 -4.94 19.58 -16.84
CA SER A 197 -3.86 19.80 -17.82
C SER A 197 -4.41 20.31 -19.15
N ASN A 198 -5.46 19.66 -19.67
CA ASN A 198 -6.14 20.12 -20.87
C ASN A 198 -6.78 21.52 -20.69
N ALA A 199 -7.25 21.85 -19.48
CA ALA A 199 -7.76 23.17 -19.18
C ALA A 199 -6.63 24.22 -19.17
N PHE A 200 -5.45 23.88 -18.66
CA PHE A 200 -4.27 24.75 -18.71
C PHE A 200 -3.87 25.04 -20.16
N ASP A 201 -3.82 24.01 -21.01
CA ASP A 201 -3.49 24.18 -22.44
C ASP A 201 -4.52 25.07 -23.15
N ARG A 202 -5.81 24.93 -22.83
CA ARG A 202 -6.86 25.84 -23.33
C ARG A 202 -6.69 27.28 -22.84
N ALA A 203 -6.29 27.48 -21.58
CA ALA A 203 -6.00 28.80 -21.05
C ALA A 203 -4.80 29.45 -21.76
N ASP A 204 -3.78 28.67 -22.12
CA ASP A 204 -2.66 29.13 -22.94
C ASP A 204 -3.12 29.55 -24.36
N VAL A 205 -4.04 28.81 -24.97
CA VAL A 205 -4.64 29.20 -26.27
C VAL A 205 -5.38 30.53 -26.16
N LEU A 206 -6.26 30.68 -25.17
CA LEU A 206 -6.97 31.94 -24.92
C LEU A 206 -5.99 33.11 -24.74
N LEU A 207 -4.90 32.88 -24.01
CA LEU A 207 -3.91 33.91 -23.70
C LEU A 207 -3.09 34.32 -24.92
N TYR A 208 -2.49 33.36 -25.62
CA TYR A 208 -1.46 33.61 -26.64
C TYR A 208 -2.03 33.72 -28.05
N GLN A 209 -3.13 33.06 -28.35
CA GLN A 209 -3.72 33.04 -29.70
C GLN A 209 -4.91 33.99 -29.80
N GLU A 210 -5.74 34.07 -28.76
CA GLU A 210 -6.98 34.86 -28.78
C GLU A 210 -6.86 36.20 -28.07
N GLY A 211 -5.81 36.41 -27.25
CA GLY A 211 -5.63 37.62 -26.47
C GLY A 211 -6.73 37.83 -25.42
N ASP A 212 -7.45 36.77 -25.04
CA ASP A 212 -8.44 36.77 -23.97
C ASP A 212 -7.76 36.51 -22.62
N VAL A 213 -7.11 37.57 -22.12
CA VAL A 213 -6.42 37.53 -20.82
C VAL A 213 -7.41 37.28 -19.67
N GLY A 214 -8.63 37.81 -19.75
CA GLY A 214 -9.64 37.64 -18.70
C GLY A 214 -10.09 36.18 -18.57
N GLY A 215 -10.42 35.56 -19.71
CA GLY A 215 -10.76 34.14 -19.77
C GLY A 215 -9.59 33.26 -19.31
N ALA A 216 -8.38 33.52 -19.78
CA ALA A 216 -7.19 32.77 -19.38
C ALA A 216 -6.90 32.86 -17.87
N LEU A 217 -6.93 34.08 -17.30
CA LEU A 217 -6.72 34.28 -15.86
C LEU A 217 -7.75 33.54 -15.00
N SER A 218 -9.03 33.61 -15.39
CA SER A 218 -10.10 32.89 -14.70
C SER A 218 -9.90 31.38 -14.74
N MET A 219 -9.46 30.84 -15.88
CA MET A 219 -9.13 29.42 -16.00
C MET A 219 -7.93 29.02 -15.13
N TYR A 220 -6.85 29.81 -15.13
CA TYR A 220 -5.69 29.56 -14.25
C TYR A 220 -6.08 29.56 -12.77
N GLU A 221 -6.95 30.47 -12.35
CA GLU A 221 -7.46 30.50 -10.97
C GLU A 221 -8.28 29.25 -10.61
N SER A 222 -9.13 28.77 -11.52
CA SER A 222 -9.84 27.49 -11.33
C SER A 222 -8.85 26.34 -11.20
N ILE A 223 -7.86 26.26 -12.10
CA ILE A 223 -6.84 25.21 -12.09
C ILE A 223 -6.06 25.20 -10.77
N MET A 224 -5.68 26.37 -10.24
CA MET A 224 -5.01 26.47 -8.94
C MET A 224 -5.86 25.90 -7.80
N ARG A 225 -7.14 26.28 -7.78
CA ARG A 225 -8.11 25.84 -6.75
C ARG A 225 -8.32 24.33 -6.83
N ASP A 226 -8.61 23.83 -8.02
CA ASP A 226 -8.94 22.42 -8.25
C ASP A 226 -7.72 21.52 -8.04
N SER A 227 -6.52 21.97 -8.44
CA SER A 227 -5.26 21.26 -8.15
C SER A 227 -5.01 21.14 -6.63
N SER A 228 -5.31 22.19 -5.86
CA SER A 228 -5.21 22.15 -4.40
C SER A 228 -6.26 21.20 -3.78
N GLY A 229 -7.45 21.11 -4.39
CA GLY A 229 -8.48 20.13 -4.05
C GLY A 229 -8.02 18.69 -4.29
N VAL A 230 -7.40 18.41 -5.44
CA VAL A 230 -6.82 17.10 -5.77
C VAL A 230 -5.79 16.68 -4.72
N VAL A 231 -4.85 17.56 -4.35
CA VAL A 231 -3.85 17.28 -3.30
C VAL A 231 -4.53 16.88 -1.99
N SER A 232 -5.56 17.64 -1.59
CA SER A 232 -6.27 17.42 -0.33
C SER A 232 -7.02 16.08 -0.33
N GLN A 233 -7.66 15.74 -1.45
CA GLN A 233 -8.37 14.48 -1.64
C GLN A 233 -7.39 13.29 -1.65
N ALA A 234 -6.25 13.42 -2.34
CA ALA A 234 -5.23 12.39 -2.37
C ALA A 234 -4.71 12.06 -0.96
N ILE A 235 -4.41 13.09 -0.16
CA ILE A 235 -3.97 12.93 1.23
C ILE A 235 -5.07 12.28 2.09
N ALA A 236 -6.33 12.69 1.94
CA ALA A 236 -7.44 12.11 2.68
C ALA A 236 -7.62 10.60 2.40
N VAL A 237 -7.56 10.20 1.12
CA VAL A 237 -7.63 8.79 0.71
C VAL A 237 -6.48 7.99 1.32
N PHE A 238 -5.25 8.54 1.28
CA PHE A 238 -4.09 7.89 1.88
C PHE A 238 -4.24 7.69 3.40
N ILE A 239 -4.67 8.71 4.14
CA ILE A 239 -4.88 8.63 5.59
C ILE A 239 -5.96 7.59 5.92
N ALA A 240 -7.07 7.58 5.18
CA ALA A 240 -8.14 6.59 5.37
C ALA A 240 -7.59 5.16 5.21
N ARG A 241 -6.76 4.93 4.19
CA ARG A 241 -6.15 3.62 3.95
C ARG A 241 -5.16 3.21 5.04
N GLN A 242 -4.32 4.13 5.50
CA GLN A 242 -3.39 3.86 6.61
C GLN A 242 -4.14 3.48 7.89
N ARG A 243 -5.29 4.10 8.15
CA ARG A 243 -6.14 3.77 9.29
C ARG A 243 -6.70 2.35 9.18
N GLU A 244 -7.18 1.94 8.01
CA GLU A 244 -7.66 0.56 7.78
C GLU A 244 -6.55 -0.48 8.00
N ALA A 245 -5.35 -0.20 7.48
CA ALA A 245 -4.19 -1.07 7.66
C ALA A 245 -3.81 -1.19 9.14
N GLY A 246 -3.83 -0.08 9.89
CA GLY A 246 -3.58 -0.06 11.34
C GLY A 246 -4.57 -0.92 12.12
N ILE A 247 -5.87 -0.79 11.85
CA ILE A 247 -6.91 -1.60 12.50
C ILE A 247 -6.74 -3.09 12.15
N SER A 248 -6.38 -3.42 10.91
CA SER A 248 -6.11 -4.80 10.50
C SER A 248 -4.92 -5.40 11.27
N LEU A 249 -3.85 -4.63 11.46
CA LEU A 249 -2.67 -5.06 12.22
C LEU A 249 -3.03 -5.29 13.70
N GLU A 250 -3.80 -4.40 14.31
CA GLU A 250 -4.25 -4.52 15.70
C GLU A 250 -5.06 -5.81 15.91
N ARG A 251 -6.00 -6.13 15.00
CA ARG A 251 -6.73 -7.41 15.05
C ARG A 251 -5.80 -8.62 14.94
N ARG A 252 -4.78 -8.57 14.08
CA ARG A 252 -3.79 -9.66 13.96
C ARG A 252 -2.99 -9.83 15.25
N LEU A 253 -2.59 -8.73 15.90
CA LEU A 253 -1.86 -8.76 17.16
C LEU A 253 -2.72 -9.35 18.29
N LEU A 254 -3.99 -8.94 18.42
CA LEU A 254 -4.92 -9.52 19.39
C LEU A 254 -5.10 -11.04 19.20
N ASN A 255 -5.18 -11.50 17.95
CA ASN A 255 -5.25 -12.94 17.65
C ASN A 255 -3.95 -13.67 18.05
N ILE A 256 -2.78 -13.07 17.81
CA ILE A 256 -1.49 -13.62 18.23
C ILE A 256 -1.41 -13.70 19.76
N GLU A 257 -1.85 -12.66 20.48
CA GLU A 257 -1.89 -12.63 21.93
C GLU A 257 -2.80 -13.75 22.50
N GLY A 258 -3.97 -13.95 21.91
CA GLY A 258 -4.87 -15.07 22.26
C GLY A 258 -4.24 -16.45 22.01
N ASN A 259 -3.53 -16.61 20.89
CA ASN A 259 -2.80 -17.85 20.57
C ASN A 259 -1.65 -18.10 21.55
N ILE A 260 -0.88 -17.09 21.92
CA ILE A 260 0.21 -17.19 22.90
C ILE A 260 -0.35 -17.57 24.27
N THR A 261 -1.45 -16.94 24.69
CA THR A 261 -2.12 -17.27 25.96
C THR A 261 -2.57 -18.74 25.98
N THR A 262 -3.15 -19.23 24.88
CA THR A 262 -3.55 -20.63 24.74
C THR A 262 -2.35 -21.59 24.73
N ALA A 263 -1.26 -21.23 24.06
CA ALA A 263 -0.04 -22.02 24.08
C ALA A 263 0.54 -22.12 25.50
N ASN A 264 0.54 -21.00 26.24
CA ASN A 264 1.06 -20.95 27.60
C ASN A 264 0.26 -21.86 28.56
N THR A 265 -1.07 -21.86 28.47
CA THR A 265 -1.90 -22.77 29.29
C THR A 265 -1.64 -24.25 28.98
N ARG A 266 -1.40 -24.59 27.71
CA ARG A 266 -1.03 -25.96 27.30
C ARG A 266 0.35 -26.35 27.82
N ILE A 267 1.33 -25.44 27.79
CA ILE A 267 2.67 -25.65 28.35
C ILE A 267 2.57 -25.92 29.86
N SER A 268 1.85 -25.09 30.62
CA SER A 268 1.68 -25.32 32.06
C SER A 268 0.93 -26.62 32.39
N ALA A 269 0.05 -27.10 31.52
CA ALA A 269 -0.55 -28.42 31.66
C ALA A 269 0.47 -29.55 31.41
N LEU A 270 1.34 -29.38 30.41
CA LEU A 270 2.41 -30.32 30.11
C LEU A 270 3.43 -30.40 31.24
N GLU A 271 3.85 -29.26 31.79
CA GLU A 271 4.77 -29.19 32.94
C GLU A 271 4.23 -30.00 34.13
N ARG A 272 2.95 -29.83 34.47
CA ARG A 272 2.29 -30.62 35.52
C ARG A 272 2.25 -32.12 35.19
N SER A 273 2.01 -32.48 33.93
CA SER A 273 2.01 -33.88 33.49
C SER A 273 3.40 -34.51 33.58
N VAL A 274 4.45 -33.77 33.21
CA VAL A 274 5.85 -34.22 33.30
C VAL A 274 6.25 -34.41 34.75
N GLU A 275 5.89 -33.48 35.64
CA GLU A 275 6.14 -33.60 37.08
C GLU A 275 5.45 -34.82 37.69
N SER A 276 4.19 -35.08 37.29
CA SER A 276 3.47 -36.29 37.71
C SER A 276 4.18 -37.57 37.23
N ALA A 277 4.62 -37.61 35.98
CA ALA A 277 5.35 -38.75 35.43
C ALA A 277 6.70 -38.96 36.15
N ALA A 278 7.44 -37.89 36.45
CA ALA A 278 8.69 -37.96 37.20
C ALA A 278 8.50 -38.55 38.61
N ASN A 279 7.42 -38.16 39.30
CA ASN A 279 7.10 -38.72 40.62
C ASN A 279 6.67 -40.20 40.55
N ALA A 280 5.96 -40.61 39.49
CA ALA A 280 5.64 -42.01 39.24
C ALA A 280 6.91 -42.85 38.98
N ILE A 281 7.86 -42.33 38.19
CA ILE A 281 9.16 -42.97 37.94
C ILE A 281 9.93 -43.13 39.25
N ARG A 282 10.00 -42.08 40.09
CA ARG A 282 10.68 -42.15 41.40
C ARG A 282 10.07 -43.21 42.32
N THR A 283 8.73 -43.30 42.34
CA THR A 283 8.02 -44.36 43.10
C THR A 283 8.40 -45.75 42.58
N ASN A 284 8.37 -45.94 41.26
CA ASN A 284 8.73 -47.22 40.64
C ASN A 284 10.18 -47.60 40.93
N GLU A 285 11.12 -46.64 40.94
CA GLU A 285 12.52 -46.90 41.29
C GLU A 285 12.65 -47.45 42.72
N VAL A 286 11.92 -46.88 43.68
CA VAL A 286 11.89 -47.37 45.07
C VAL A 286 11.33 -48.80 45.13
N SER A 287 10.24 -49.08 44.43
CA SER A 287 9.67 -50.44 44.34
C SER A 287 10.64 -51.44 43.73
N ILE A 288 11.33 -51.08 42.64
CA ILE A 288 12.36 -51.93 42.01
C ILE A 288 13.50 -52.22 42.98
N ARG A 289 13.99 -51.22 43.73
CA ARG A 289 15.03 -51.43 44.76
C ARG A 289 14.56 -52.37 45.86
N SER A 290 13.32 -52.23 46.32
CA SER A 290 12.73 -53.14 47.31
C SER A 290 12.64 -54.57 46.80
N ILE A 291 12.21 -54.77 45.56
CA ILE A 291 12.17 -56.08 44.90
C ILE A 291 13.59 -56.67 44.80
N ALA A 292 14.57 -55.88 44.35
CA ALA A 292 15.96 -56.33 44.25
C ALA A 292 16.52 -56.79 45.61
N GLN A 293 16.21 -56.06 46.69
CA GLN A 293 16.61 -56.44 48.05
C GLN A 293 15.91 -57.73 48.53
N ALA A 294 14.62 -57.88 48.24
CA ALA A 294 13.88 -59.10 48.54
C ALA A 294 14.47 -60.31 47.79
N LEU A 295 14.78 -60.18 46.49
CA LEU A 295 15.44 -61.23 45.72
C LEU A 295 16.82 -61.58 46.29
N ALA A 296 17.63 -60.59 46.68
CA ALA A 296 18.94 -60.84 47.30
C ALA A 296 18.80 -61.62 48.62
N ASN A 297 17.83 -61.27 49.47
CA ASN A 297 17.54 -61.99 50.70
C ASN A 297 17.10 -63.43 50.41
N TYR A 298 16.18 -63.64 49.46
CA TYR A 298 15.77 -64.98 49.04
C TYR A 298 16.95 -65.82 48.53
N SER A 299 17.81 -65.23 47.69
CA SER A 299 19.02 -65.90 47.20
C SER A 299 19.94 -66.33 48.35
N ASN A 300 20.15 -65.49 49.35
CA ASN A 300 20.96 -65.83 50.52
C ASN A 300 20.34 -66.97 51.34
N THR A 301 19.03 -66.95 51.57
CA THR A 301 18.30 -68.02 52.27
C THR A 301 18.40 -69.35 51.53
N ILE A 302 18.20 -69.35 50.21
CA ILE A 302 18.34 -70.56 49.39
C ILE A 302 19.77 -71.12 49.49
N ASN A 303 20.79 -70.26 49.41
CA ASN A 303 22.19 -70.68 49.56
C ASN A 303 22.46 -71.29 50.95
N GLN A 304 21.86 -70.76 52.02
CA GLN A 304 21.97 -71.34 53.37
C GLN A 304 21.28 -72.71 53.47
N TYR A 305 20.10 -72.87 52.88
CA TYR A 305 19.42 -74.17 52.82
C TYR A 305 20.23 -75.20 52.04
N LEU A 306 20.77 -74.83 50.87
CA LEU A 306 21.65 -75.71 50.09
C LEU A 306 22.89 -76.14 50.90
N SER A 307 23.54 -75.23 51.62
CA SER A 307 24.69 -75.58 52.48
C SER A 307 24.31 -76.50 53.64
N THR A 308 23.16 -76.26 54.27
CA THR A 308 22.66 -77.11 55.36
C THR A 308 22.32 -78.51 54.86
N LEU A 309 21.68 -78.60 53.70
CA LEU A 309 21.37 -79.85 53.03
C LEU A 309 22.65 -80.63 52.69
N ASP A 310 23.65 -79.97 52.13
CA ASP A 310 24.95 -80.57 51.78
C ASP A 310 25.66 -81.14 53.02
N ARG A 311 25.69 -80.38 54.13
CA ARG A 311 26.20 -80.88 55.43
C ARG A 311 25.42 -82.08 55.94
N SER A 312 24.10 -82.05 55.84
CA SER A 312 23.25 -83.17 56.25
C SER A 312 23.54 -84.42 55.42
N ILE A 313 23.71 -84.27 54.11
CA ILE A 313 24.08 -85.37 53.20
C ILE A 313 25.44 -85.95 53.60
N ILE A 314 26.45 -85.11 53.83
CA ILE A 314 27.78 -85.54 54.28
C ILE A 314 27.70 -86.29 55.62
N ASP A 315 26.94 -85.78 56.59
CA ASP A 315 26.77 -86.43 57.91
C ASP A 315 26.05 -87.77 57.78
N THR A 316 24.98 -87.84 56.98
CA THR A 316 24.28 -89.09 56.68
C THR A 316 25.22 -90.10 56.02
N ASN A 317 26.03 -89.69 55.04
CA ASN A 317 27.04 -90.56 54.42
C ASN A 317 28.05 -91.09 55.44
N ARG A 318 28.57 -90.22 56.33
CA ARG A 318 29.47 -90.66 57.42
C ARG A 318 28.81 -91.65 58.37
N LYS A 319 27.53 -91.46 58.70
CA LYS A 319 26.75 -92.41 59.52
C LYS A 319 26.57 -93.75 58.81
N ILE A 320 26.30 -93.74 57.51
CA ILE A 320 26.25 -94.96 56.69
C ILE A 320 27.60 -95.67 56.70
N ASP A 321 28.70 -94.95 56.51
CA ASP A 321 30.06 -95.52 56.56
C ASP A 321 30.37 -96.13 57.92
N ALA A 322 30.07 -95.42 59.01
CA ALA A 322 30.26 -95.90 60.38
C ALA A 322 29.40 -97.14 60.67
N LEU A 323 28.15 -97.16 60.20
CA LEU A 323 27.29 -98.35 60.28
C LEU A 323 27.88 -99.52 59.50
N SER A 324 28.37 -99.29 58.28
CA SER A 324 29.00 -100.32 57.45
C SER A 324 30.26 -100.90 58.12
N GLN A 325 31.09 -100.05 58.73
CA GLN A 325 32.26 -100.47 59.51
C GLN A 325 31.86 -101.27 60.76
N SER A 326 30.86 -100.79 61.52
CA SER A 326 30.35 -101.48 62.71
C SER A 326 29.78 -102.85 62.37
N LEU A 327 29.01 -102.95 61.27
CA LEU A 327 28.47 -104.20 60.77
C LEU A 327 29.59 -105.17 60.38
N SER A 328 30.62 -104.66 59.67
CA SER A 328 31.79 -105.45 59.26
C SER A 328 32.55 -105.98 60.49
N SER A 329 32.83 -105.12 61.49
CA SER A 329 33.48 -105.54 62.73
C SER A 329 32.63 -106.53 63.55
N SER A 330 31.31 -106.36 63.57
CA SER A 330 30.40 -107.32 64.22
C SER A 330 30.43 -108.68 63.52
N LEU A 331 30.42 -108.69 62.18
CA LEU A 331 30.57 -109.91 61.38
C LEU A 331 31.94 -110.57 61.60
N ASP A 332 33.02 -109.80 61.67
CA ASP A 332 34.37 -110.32 61.97
C ASP A 332 34.46 -110.92 63.37
N ASN A 333 33.88 -110.25 64.38
CA ASN A 333 33.81 -110.76 65.74
C ASN A 333 32.94 -112.02 65.83
N MET A 334 31.80 -112.06 65.13
CA MET A 334 30.97 -113.25 65.01
C MET A 334 31.74 -114.40 64.34
N SER A 335 32.41 -114.14 63.22
CA SER A 335 33.25 -115.10 62.51
C SER A 335 34.35 -115.66 63.42
N THR A 336 35.05 -114.78 64.14
CA THR A 336 36.10 -115.15 65.10
C THR A 336 35.55 -115.97 66.25
N ASN A 337 34.40 -115.59 66.84
CA ASN A 337 33.74 -116.36 67.89
C ASN A 337 33.27 -117.73 67.42
N ILE A 338 32.70 -117.82 66.21
CA ILE A 338 32.31 -119.09 65.60
C ILE A 338 33.55 -119.98 65.45
N LYS A 339 34.66 -119.43 64.96
CA LYS A 339 35.93 -120.14 64.81
C LYS A 339 36.47 -120.65 66.15
N ALA A 340 36.52 -119.79 67.17
CA ALA A 340 36.95 -120.17 68.52
C ALA A 340 36.07 -121.25 69.16
N ARG A 341 34.75 -121.19 68.95
CA ARG A 341 33.83 -122.25 69.37
C ARG A 341 34.08 -123.56 68.63
N LEU A 342 34.33 -123.51 67.32
CA LEU A 342 34.65 -124.68 66.52
C LEU A 342 35.95 -125.34 67.02
N ASP A 343 36.98 -124.53 67.28
CA ASP A 343 38.28 -125.00 67.81
C ASP A 343 38.13 -125.61 69.20
N SER A 344 37.34 -124.98 70.09
CA SER A 344 37.02 -125.54 71.41
C SER A 344 36.26 -126.86 71.31
N PHE A 345 35.33 -126.98 70.37
CA PHE A 345 34.59 -128.22 70.12
C PHE A 345 35.51 -129.33 69.62
N SER A 346 36.44 -129.00 68.70
CA SER A 346 37.50 -129.90 68.24
C SER A 346 38.39 -130.36 69.40
N GLY A 347 38.79 -129.43 70.28
CA GLY A 347 39.56 -129.73 71.49
C GLY A 347 38.82 -130.65 72.45
N ALA A 348 37.54 -130.39 72.71
CA ALA A 348 36.70 -131.23 73.57
C ALA A 348 36.53 -132.65 73.01
N LEU A 349 36.37 -132.79 71.69
CA LEU A 349 36.31 -134.10 71.02
C LEU A 349 37.62 -134.88 71.20
N SER A 350 38.77 -134.22 71.11
CA SER A 350 40.08 -134.81 71.39
C SER A 350 40.18 -135.31 72.84
N THR A 351 39.69 -134.53 73.82
CA THR A 351 39.68 -134.95 75.24
C THR A 351 38.79 -136.16 75.50
N VAL A 352 37.61 -136.21 74.85
CA VAL A 352 36.70 -137.36 74.93
C VAL A 352 37.33 -138.61 74.31
N GLN A 353 38.04 -138.47 73.19
CA GLN A 353 38.82 -139.57 72.61
C GLN A 353 39.89 -140.08 73.60
N LEU A 354 40.62 -139.17 74.26
CA LEU A 354 41.62 -139.55 75.26
C LEU A 354 41.01 -140.26 76.46
N ALA A 355 39.86 -139.79 76.95
CA ALA A 355 39.12 -140.40 78.06
C ALA A 355 38.61 -141.80 77.71
N LEU A 356 38.11 -142.00 76.48
CA LEU A 356 37.71 -143.32 75.97
C LEU A 356 38.89 -144.32 75.95
N VAL A 357 40.09 -143.86 75.58
CA VAL A 357 41.31 -144.69 75.61
C VAL A 357 41.68 -145.09 77.04
N VAL A 358 41.60 -144.16 78.00
CA VAL A 358 41.87 -144.44 79.42
C VAL A 358 40.87 -145.43 80.01
N VAL A 359 39.58 -145.27 79.71
CA VAL A 359 38.52 -146.21 80.16
C VAL A 359 38.76 -147.62 79.60
N ALA A 360 39.20 -147.73 78.35
CA ALA A 360 39.53 -149.02 77.73
C ALA A 360 40.71 -149.73 78.44
N ILE A 361 41.71 -148.99 78.93
CA ILE A 361 42.86 -149.54 79.65
C ILE A 361 42.46 -150.03 81.05
N VAL A 362 41.62 -149.28 81.76
CA VAL A 362 41.17 -149.63 83.14
C VAL A 362 40.30 -150.90 83.15
N MET A 363 39.43 -151.08 82.16
CA MET A 363 38.60 -152.30 82.06
C MET A 363 39.45 -153.57 81.84
N LEU A 364 40.61 -153.46 81.19
CA LEU A 364 41.47 -154.60 80.86
C LEU A 364 42.24 -155.14 82.09
N VAL A 365 42.58 -154.27 83.04
CA VAL A 365 43.33 -154.66 84.26
C VAL A 365 42.42 -155.31 85.32
N GLY A 366 41.15 -154.88 85.40
CA GLY A 366 40.18 -155.40 86.37
C GLY A 366 39.81 -156.87 86.19
N PHE A 367 39.93 -157.42 84.98
CA PHE A 367 39.52 -158.79 84.66
C PHE A 367 40.55 -159.87 85.03
N VAL A 368 41.82 -159.51 85.22
CA VAL A 368 42.92 -160.50 85.40
C VAL A 368 43.09 -160.94 86.87
N LEU A 369 42.70 -160.12 87.85
CA LEU A 369 42.99 -160.41 89.26
C LEU A 369 41.97 -161.34 89.95
N ILE A 370 40.77 -161.53 89.40
CA ILE A 370 39.70 -162.31 90.06
C ILE A 370 39.80 -163.83 89.78
N SER A 371 40.69 -164.27 88.89
CA SER A 371 40.68 -165.67 88.41
C SER A 371 41.60 -166.67 89.12
N PHE A 372 42.46 -166.29 90.08
CA PHE A 372 43.59 -167.18 90.47
C PHE A 372 43.73 -167.70 91.90
N VAL A 373 42.83 -167.49 92.87
CA VAL A 373 43.03 -168.09 94.23
C VAL A 373 41.79 -168.81 94.78
N ARG A 374 41.31 -169.78 94.01
CA ARG A 374 40.54 -170.93 94.52
C ARG A 374 41.04 -172.23 93.88
N ARG A 375 42.25 -172.69 94.26
CA ARG A 375 42.70 -174.09 94.19
C ARG A 375 43.91 -174.33 95.11
N ARG A 376 43.62 -175.07 96.21
CA ARG A 376 44.47 -175.57 97.31
C ARG A 376 44.89 -174.59 98.38
#